data_AF-A0A940TL67-F1
#
_entry.id   AF-A0A940TL67-F1
#
_cell.length_a   1.000
_cell.length_b   1.000
_cell.length_c   1.000
_cell.angle_alpha   90.00
_cell.angle_beta   90.00
_cell.angle_gamma   90.00
#
_symmetry.space_group_name_H-M   'P 1'
#
loop_
_entity.id
_entity.type
_entity.pdbx_description
1 polymer ?
#
loop_
_entity_poly.entity_id
_entity_poly.type
_entity_poly.pdbx_seq_one_letter_code
_entity_poly.pdbx_strand_id
1 'polypeptide(L)' 'MYRKISEYLAEWKKSPNRKPLILQGARQVGKTYALLEFGRNKYDNVAYF' A
#
# COMPACT_ATOMS: atom_id res chain seq x y z
N MET A 1 5.78 -15.53 -5.90
CA MET A 1 6.30 -14.87 -4.68
C MET A 1 5.38 -13.68 -4.37
N TYR A 2 4.31 -13.91 -3.63
CA TYR A 2 3.42 -12.83 -3.18
C TYR A 2 4.24 -11.87 -2.31
N ARG A 3 4.28 -10.58 -2.67
CA ARG A 3 5.10 -9.59 -1.95
C ARG A 3 4.50 -9.40 -0.56
N LYS A 4 5.29 -9.63 0.50
CA LYS A 4 4.93 -9.39 1.91
C LYS A 4 4.19 -8.05 2.16
N ILE A 5 4.49 -7.04 1.35
CA ILE A 5 3.86 -5.71 1.46
C ILE A 5 2.38 -5.71 1.06
N SER A 6 1.96 -6.54 0.11
CA SER A 6 0.58 -6.60 -0.35
C SER A 6 -0.34 -7.16 0.74
N GLU A 7 0.13 -8.18 1.46
CA GLU A 7 -0.58 -8.75 2.61
C GLU A 7 -0.64 -7.74 3.77
N TYR A 8 0.48 -7.08 4.08
CA TYR A 8 0.51 -6.02 5.09
C TYR A 8 -0.49 -4.89 4.79
N LEU A 9 -0.54 -4.42 3.54
CA LEU A 9 -1.48 -3.37 3.12
C LEU A 9 -2.94 -3.87 3.15
N ALA A 10 -3.19 -5.14 2.84
CA ALA A 10 -4.51 -5.74 2.93
C ALA A 10 -5.00 -5.83 4.39
N GLU A 11 -4.15 -6.28 5.31
CA GLU A 11 -4.47 -6.32 6.75
C GLU A 11 -4.66 -4.92 7.33
N TRP A 12 -3.83 -3.95 6.93
CA TRP A 12 -4.05 -2.55 7.30
C TRP A 12 -5.41 -2.04 6.83
N LYS A 13 -5.84 -2.35 5.60
CA LYS A 13 -7.15 -1.94 5.09
C LYS A 13 -8.30 -2.56 5.88
N LYS A 14 -8.17 -3.82 6.32
CA LYS A 14 -9.21 -4.53 7.09
C LYS A 14 -9.43 -3.93 8.48
N SER A 15 -8.44 -3.23 9.05
CA SER A 15 -8.57 -2.64 10.37
C SER A 15 -9.56 -1.47 10.37
N PRO A 16 -10.63 -1.50 11.19
CA PRO A 16 -11.58 -0.39 11.29
C PRO A 16 -10.95 0.87 11.88
N ASN A 17 -9.91 0.72 12.71
CA ASN A 17 -9.17 1.82 13.35
C ASN A 17 -7.80 2.04 12.70
N ARG A 18 -7.70 1.81 11.39
CA ARG A 18 -6.44 1.92 10.65
C ARG A 18 -5.83 3.31 10.78
N LYS A 19 -4.56 3.37 11.20
CA LYS A 19 -3.78 4.60 11.30
C LYS A 19 -3.13 4.95 9.95
N PRO A 20 -2.76 6.21 9.69
CA PRO A 20 -1.95 6.54 8.53
C PRO A 20 -0.67 5.68 8.45
N LEU A 21 -0.34 5.19 7.25
CA LEU A 21 0.86 4.38 7.02
C LEU A 21 2.01 5.23 6.51
N ILE A 22 3.22 4.91 6.97
CA ILE A 22 4.47 5.45 6.43
C ILE A 22 5.29 4.27 5.89
N LEU A 23 5.47 4.20 4.57
CA LEU A 23 6.28 3.17 3.93
C LEU A 23 7.75 3.62 3.88
N GLN A 24 8.59 3.00 4.71
CA GLN A 24 10.03 3.30 4.76
C GLN A 24 10.87 2.21 4.06
N GLY A 25 12.08 2.57 3.62
CA GLY A 25 13.05 1.63 3.05
C GLY A 25 14.03 2.31 2.08
N ALA A 26 14.90 1.53 1.46
CA ALA A 26 15.90 2.04 0.50
C ALA A 26 15.28 2.76 -0.72
N ARG A 27 16.00 3.72 -1.30
CA ARG A 27 15.54 4.45 -2.49
C ARG A 27 15.35 3.48 -3.66
N GLN A 28 14.39 3.77 -4.55
CA GLN A 28 14.11 3.02 -5.79
C GLN A 28 13.68 1.54 -5.64
N VAL A 29 13.29 1.09 -4.45
CA VAL A 29 12.81 -0.30 -4.23
C VAL A 29 11.34 -0.56 -4.59
N GLY A 30 10.68 0.37 -5.30
CA GLY A 30 9.30 0.18 -5.76
C GLY A 30 8.20 0.44 -4.72
N LYS A 31 8.48 1.19 -3.64
CA LYS A 31 7.47 1.55 -2.62
C LYS A 31 6.26 2.30 -3.20
N THR A 32 6.53 3.29 -4.05
CA THR A 32 5.48 4.07 -4.75
C THR A 32 4.63 3.17 -5.62
N TYR A 33 5.26 2.27 -6.37
CA TYR A 33 4.56 1.32 -7.23
C TYR A 33 3.63 0.41 -6.41
N ALA A 34 4.11 -0.15 -5.31
CA ALA A 34 3.29 -1.02 -4.45
C ALA A 34 2.05 -0.30 -3.87
N LEU A 35 2.19 0.97 -3.48
CA LEU A 35 1.06 1.77 -2.98
C LEU A 35 0.06 2.10 -4.09
N LEU A 36 0.53 2.47 -5.28
CA LEU A 36 -0.34 2.77 -6.42
C LEU A 36 -1.08 1.54 -6.93
N GLU A 37 -0.38 0.42 -7.06
CA GLU A 37 -0.97 -0.87 -7.46
C GLU A 37 -2.02 -1.32 -6.42
N PHE A 38 -1.69 -1.24 -5.13
CA PHE A 38 -2.64 -1.54 -4.06
C PHE A 38 -3.86 -0.62 -4.09
N GLY A 39 -3.62 0.70 -4.27
CA GLY A 39 -4.65 1.71 -4.40
C GLY A 39 -5.64 1.35 -5.51
N ARG A 40 -5.13 1.16 -6.73
CA ARG A 40 -5.93 0.87 -7.93
C ARG A 40 -6.72 -0.43 -7.81
N ASN A 41 -6.17 -1.43 -7.13
CA ASN A 41 -6.82 -2.74 -6.99
C ASN A 41 -7.82 -2.81 -5.82
N LYS A 42 -7.78 -1.87 -4.87
CA LYS A 42 -8.56 -1.95 -3.62
C LYS A 42 -9.47 -0.75 -3.38
N TYR A 43 -9.37 0.32 -4.16
CA TYR A 43 -10.22 1.51 -4.05
C TYR A 43 -10.64 1.94 -5.45
N ASP A 44 -11.86 2.48 -5.54
CA ASP A 44 -12.39 3.00 -6.81
C ASP A 44 -11.63 4.24 -7.28
N ASN A 45 -11.11 5.02 -6.33
CA ASN A 45 -10.39 6.28 -6.58
C ASN A 45 -9.06 6.32 -5.82
N VAL A 46 -8.01 6.79 -6.49
CA VAL A 46 -6.67 6.99 -5.93
C VAL A 46 -6.16 8.37 -6.32
N ALA A 47 -5.84 9.21 -5.34
CA ALA A 47 -5.19 10.49 -5.57
C ALA A 47 -3.66 10.35 -5.49
N TYR A 48 -2.96 10.78 -6.53
CA TYR A 48 -1.50 10.79 -6.61
C TYR A 48 -1.07 11.97 -7.50
N PHE A 49 -0.17 12.82 -7.00
CA PHE A 49 0.28 14.06 -7.64
C PHE A 49 1.81 14.10 -7.70
#